data_AF-A0A497G994-F1
#
_entry.id   AF-A0A497G994-F1
#
_cell.length_a   1.000
_cell.length_b   1.000
_cell.length_c   1.000
_cell.angle_alpha   90.00
_cell.angle_beta   90.00
_cell.angle_gamma   90.00
#
_symmetry.space_group_name_H-M   'P 1'
#
loop_
_entity.id
_entity.type
_entity.pdbx_description
1 polymer ?
#
loop_
_entity_poly.entity_id
_entity_poly.type
_entity_poly.pdbx_seq_one_letter_code
_entity_poly.pdbx_strand_id
1 'polypeptide(L)'
;MAKVTSGRHKGGVPPIVTIAVMLAFLIAAAVVGYFVIVTAQHSSRRCILEVEGVVYYDTDTDTIYFTLRNVGTAACDLGSLTIVLNGRTCSVSLSSLDPGKSTSVSCSSWSPSAPSVESGDTGALQTPGGTLTFTVTTP
;
A
#
# COMPACT_ATOMS: atom_id res chain seq x y z
N MET A 1 -5.18 64.89 -55.74
CA MET A 1 -5.51 64.26 -54.43
C MET A 1 -5.28 62.76 -54.56
N ALA A 2 -4.28 62.21 -53.87
CA ALA A 2 -4.13 60.76 -53.73
C ALA A 2 -3.77 60.46 -52.28
N LYS A 3 -4.72 59.85 -51.56
CA LYS A 3 -4.58 59.46 -50.15
C LYS A 3 -3.95 58.06 -50.13
N VAL A 4 -2.68 57.99 -49.77
CA VAL A 4 -1.97 56.72 -49.57
C VAL A 4 -2.40 56.15 -48.22
N THR A 5 -3.20 55.09 -48.25
CA THR A 5 -3.55 54.29 -47.06
C THR A 5 -2.39 53.35 -46.74
N SER A 6 -1.66 53.67 -45.67
CA SER A 6 -0.58 52.85 -45.13
C SER A 6 -1.12 51.54 -44.55
N GLY A 7 -0.62 50.41 -45.06
CA GLY A 7 -0.97 49.06 -44.63
C GLY A 7 -0.37 48.73 -43.26
N ARG A 8 -1.20 48.22 -42.36
CA ARG A 8 -0.84 47.83 -40.99
C ARG A 8 0.01 46.56 -41.02
N HIS A 9 1.33 46.70 -40.83
CA HIS A 9 2.23 45.57 -40.61
C HIS A 9 1.84 44.82 -39.33
N LYS A 10 1.41 43.56 -39.47
CA LYS A 10 1.21 42.64 -38.33
C LYS A 10 2.60 42.31 -37.78
N GLY A 11 2.91 42.85 -36.60
CA GLY A 11 4.20 42.64 -35.93
C GLY A 11 4.42 41.17 -35.63
N GLY A 12 5.47 40.59 -36.21
CA GLY A 12 5.95 39.26 -35.83
C GLY A 12 6.41 39.28 -34.38
N VAL A 13 6.19 38.17 -33.68
CA VAL A 13 6.67 38.02 -32.30
C VAL A 13 8.20 38.12 -32.33
N PRO A 14 8.83 39.00 -31.53
CA PRO A 14 10.28 39.14 -31.51
C PRO A 14 10.96 37.79 -31.22
N PRO A 15 12.02 37.41 -31.95
CA PRO A 15 12.62 36.08 -31.87
C PRO A 15 13.08 35.71 -30.45
N ILE A 16 13.48 36.70 -29.65
CA ILE A 16 13.87 36.47 -28.25
C ILE A 16 12.71 35.93 -27.39
N VAL A 17 11.47 36.36 -27.66
CA VAL A 17 10.28 35.89 -26.94
C VAL A 17 9.99 34.45 -27.32
N THR A 18 10.15 34.08 -28.59
CA THR A 18 9.93 32.70 -29.04
C THR A 18 10.92 31.72 -28.39
N ILE A 19 12.19 32.14 -28.22
CA ILE A 19 13.22 31.34 -27.53
C ILE A 19 12.90 31.21 -26.04
N ALA A 20 12.48 32.30 -25.39
CA ALA A 20 12.09 32.26 -23.98
C ALA A 20 10.90 31.32 -23.72
N VAL A 21 9.89 31.34 -24.60
CA VAL A 21 8.72 30.45 -24.52
C VAL A 21 9.12 28.99 -24.75
N MET A 22 9.98 28.70 -25.74
CA MET A 22 10.50 27.35 -25.98
C MET A 22 11.24 26.80 -24.75
N LEU A 23 12.11 27.60 -24.14
CA LEU A 23 12.85 27.22 -22.92
C LEU A 23 11.91 26.96 -21.74
N ALA A 24 10.93 27.84 -21.52
CA ALA A 24 9.95 27.65 -20.46
C ALA A 24 9.16 26.36 -20.64
N PHE A 25 8.78 26.03 -21.88
CA PHE A 25 8.03 24.80 -22.18
C PHE A 25 8.87 23.54 -21.95
N LEU A 26 10.16 23.56 -22.32
CA LEU A 26 11.07 22.44 -22.08
C LEU A 26 11.27 22.18 -20.58
N ILE A 27 11.43 23.24 -19.78
CA ILE A 27 11.57 23.11 -18.32
C ILE A 27 10.27 22.56 -17.72
N ALA A 28 9.11 23.09 -18.12
CA ALA A 28 7.82 22.61 -17.65
C ALA A 28 7.61 21.12 -17.98
N ALA A 29 7.93 20.70 -19.21
CA ALA A 29 7.83 19.31 -19.63
C ALA A 29 8.73 18.38 -18.80
N ALA A 30 9.96 18.81 -18.49
CA ALA A 30 10.87 18.04 -17.66
C ALA A 30 10.35 17.86 -16.22
N VAL A 31 9.80 18.90 -15.62
CA VAL A 31 9.22 18.84 -14.26
C VAL A 31 8.01 17.91 -14.22
N VAL A 32 7.11 18.02 -15.21
CA VAL A 32 5.93 17.13 -15.30
C VAL A 32 6.37 15.69 -15.52
N GLY A 33 7.34 15.44 -16.41
CA GLY A 33 7.88 14.10 -16.65
C GLY A 33 8.49 13.49 -15.39
N TYR A 34 9.29 14.25 -14.65
CA TYR A 34 9.85 13.82 -13.36
C TYR A 34 8.74 13.49 -12.35
N PHE A 35 7.73 14.35 -12.23
CA PHE A 35 6.61 14.12 -11.32
C PHE A 35 5.87 12.82 -11.66
N VAL A 36 5.53 12.58 -12.93
CA VAL A 36 4.83 11.35 -13.36
C VAL A 36 5.65 10.10 -13.03
N ILE A 37 6.96 10.11 -13.27
CA ILE A 37 7.84 8.96 -12.97
C ILE A 37 7.90 8.70 -11.47
N VAL A 38 8.08 9.74 -10.66
CA VAL A 38 8.13 9.63 -9.19
C VAL A 38 6.79 9.10 -8.66
N THR A 39 5.66 9.64 -9.12
CA THR A 39 4.33 9.16 -8.73
C THR A 39 4.11 7.69 -9.15
N ALA A 40 4.55 7.29 -10.34
CA ALA A 40 4.44 5.91 -10.81
C ALA A 40 5.27 4.94 -9.92
N GLN A 41 6.50 5.33 -9.56
CA GLN A 41 7.34 4.55 -8.66
C GLN A 41 6.73 4.43 -7.26
N HIS A 42 6.16 5.51 -6.71
CA HIS A 42 5.46 5.46 -5.43
C HIS A 42 4.20 4.59 -5.48
N SER A 43 3.40 4.66 -6.56
CA SER A 43 2.17 3.87 -6.69
C SER A 43 2.44 2.37 -6.85
N SER A 44 3.58 2.02 -7.43
CA SER A 44 4.00 0.62 -7.61
C SER A 44 4.50 -0.04 -6.33
N ARG A 45 4.76 0.70 -5.25
CA ARG A 45 5.22 0.21 -3.94
C ARG A 45 4.01 -0.06 -3.05
N ARG A 46 3.52 -1.30 -3.05
CA ARG A 46 2.40 -1.71 -2.21
C ARG A 46 2.86 -2.79 -1.25
N CYS A 47 2.56 -2.59 0.03
CA CYS A 47 2.58 -3.67 1.01
C CYS A 47 1.31 -4.51 0.78
N ILE A 48 1.47 -5.79 0.49
CA ILE A 48 0.36 -6.73 0.35
C ILE A 48 0.73 -7.95 1.18
N LEU A 49 -0.06 -8.20 2.22
CA LEU A 49 0.12 -9.34 3.11
C LEU A 49 -0.84 -10.44 2.71
N GLU A 50 -0.35 -11.67 2.73
CA GLU A 50 -1.12 -12.88 2.48
C GLU A 50 -0.85 -13.88 3.60
N VAL A 51 -1.89 -14.60 4.03
CA VAL A 51 -1.74 -15.70 4.97
C VAL A 51 -1.33 -16.94 4.17
N GLU A 52 -0.13 -17.45 4.43
CA GLU A 52 0.43 -18.59 3.72
C GLU A 52 0.06 -19.89 4.44
N GLY A 53 -0.70 -20.75 3.75
CA GLY A 53 -1.10 -22.07 4.24
C GLY A 53 -2.36 -22.05 5.11
N VAL A 54 -2.45 -23.04 6.01
CA VAL A 54 -3.60 -23.22 6.91
C VAL A 54 -3.32 -22.50 8.24
N VAL A 55 -4.33 -21.81 8.77
CA VAL A 55 -4.27 -21.24 10.11
C VAL A 55 -4.62 -22.32 11.11
N TYR A 56 -3.64 -22.68 11.94
CA TYR A 56 -3.78 -23.69 12.96
C TYR A 56 -4.14 -23.04 14.29
N TYR A 57 -5.10 -23.62 15.02
CA TYR A 57 -5.44 -23.18 16.36
C TYR A 57 -5.39 -24.36 17.32
N ASP A 58 -4.58 -24.22 18.36
CA ASP A 58 -4.44 -25.18 19.44
C ASP A 58 -5.45 -24.86 20.54
N THR A 59 -6.42 -25.76 20.73
CA THR A 59 -7.48 -25.63 21.73
C THR A 59 -6.98 -25.85 23.15
N ASP A 60 -5.88 -26.58 23.35
CA ASP A 60 -5.34 -26.89 24.68
C ASP A 60 -4.53 -25.71 25.23
N THR A 61 -3.75 -25.06 24.37
CA THR A 61 -2.92 -23.90 24.74
C THR A 61 -3.55 -22.55 24.40
N ASP A 62 -4.75 -22.55 23.84
CA ASP A 62 -5.45 -21.35 23.34
C ASP A 62 -4.58 -20.49 22.42
N THR A 63 -3.74 -21.14 21.60
CA THR A 63 -2.74 -20.44 20.77
C THR A 63 -3.02 -20.63 19.29
N ILE A 64 -3.07 -19.51 18.55
CA ILE A 64 -3.18 -19.52 17.09
C ILE A 64 -1.80 -19.44 16.45
N TYR A 65 -1.59 -20.17 15.36
CA TYR A 65 -0.37 -20.22 14.59
C TYR A 65 -0.66 -20.08 13.09
N PHE A 66 0.02 -19.16 12.43
CA PHE A 66 -0.05 -18.99 10.98
C PHE A 66 1.21 -18.32 10.44
N THR A 67 1.37 -18.37 9.13
CA THR A 67 2.48 -17.70 8.44
C THR A 67 1.94 -16.52 7.64
N LEU A 68 2.59 -15.37 7.77
CA LEU A 68 2.34 -14.20 6.93
C LEU A 68 3.44 -14.05 5.90
N ARG A 69 3.05 -13.78 4.66
CA ARG A 69 3.95 -13.50 3.55
C ARG A 69 3.67 -12.12 2.98
N ASN A 70 4.72 -11.36 2.72
CA ASN A 70 4.60 -10.12 1.96
C ASN A 70 4.74 -10.44 0.47
N VAL A 71 3.62 -10.47 -0.25
CA VAL A 71 3.56 -10.62 -1.72
C VAL A 71 3.57 -9.28 -2.45
N GLY A 72 3.64 -8.19 -1.69
CA GLY A 72 3.80 -6.85 -2.21
C GLY A 72 5.21 -6.55 -2.73
N THR A 73 5.40 -5.30 -3.12
CA THR A 73 6.64 -4.74 -3.70
C THR A 73 7.34 -3.77 -2.76
N ALA A 74 6.76 -3.53 -1.57
CA ALA A 74 7.32 -2.67 -0.52
C ALA A 74 7.28 -3.39 0.83
N ALA A 75 8.18 -3.01 1.74
CA ALA A 75 8.18 -3.54 3.09
C ALA A 75 6.87 -3.20 3.82
N CYS A 76 6.33 -4.18 4.53
CA CYS A 76 5.12 -4.05 5.34
C CYS A 76 5.50 -3.78 6.80
N ASP A 77 4.94 -2.73 7.38
CA ASP A 77 5.08 -2.52 8.83
C ASP A 77 4.06 -3.40 9.58
N LEU A 78 4.56 -4.25 10.48
CA LEU A 78 3.79 -5.18 11.30
C LEU A 78 3.79 -4.77 12.79
N GLY A 79 4.14 -3.51 13.09
CA GLY A 79 4.29 -3.02 14.47
C GLY A 79 3.04 -3.17 15.35
N SER A 80 1.84 -3.24 14.75
CA SER A 80 0.60 -3.57 15.44
C SER A 80 -0.28 -4.50 14.60
N LEU A 81 -0.27 -5.79 14.93
CA LEU A 81 -1.18 -6.78 14.39
C LEU A 81 -2.23 -7.12 15.44
N THR A 82 -3.50 -7.05 15.06
CA THR A 82 -4.61 -7.48 15.92
C THR A 82 -5.32 -8.63 15.25
N ILE A 83 -5.25 -9.80 15.85
CA ILE A 83 -5.99 -10.98 15.43
C ILE A 83 -7.34 -10.94 16.11
N VAL A 84 -8.42 -11.06 15.35
CA VAL A 84 -9.80 -11.11 15.84
C VAL A 84 -10.39 -12.45 15.47
N LEU A 85 -10.95 -13.17 16.42
CA LEU A 85 -11.57 -14.48 16.20
C LEU A 85 -12.74 -14.62 17.16
N ASN A 86 -13.94 -14.99 16.71
CA ASN A 86 -15.13 -15.15 17.59
C ASN A 86 -15.35 -14.02 18.62
N GLY A 87 -15.08 -12.76 18.24
CA GLY A 87 -15.26 -11.59 19.11
C GLY A 87 -14.17 -11.37 20.17
N ARG A 88 -13.14 -12.22 20.22
CA ARG A 88 -11.92 -12.01 21.02
C ARG A 88 -10.78 -11.47 20.17
N THR A 89 -9.88 -10.74 20.79
CA THR A 89 -8.73 -10.13 20.14
C THR A 89 -7.42 -10.58 20.76
N CYS A 90 -6.38 -10.69 19.93
CA CYS A 90 -5.04 -11.04 20.34
C CYS A 90 -4.07 -10.11 19.61
N SER A 91 -3.30 -9.32 20.36
CA SER A 91 -2.39 -8.32 19.78
C SER A 91 -0.97 -8.87 19.72
N VAL A 92 -0.35 -8.77 18.56
CA VAL A 92 1.05 -9.15 18.32
C VAL A 92 1.77 -7.97 17.67
N SER A 93 3.02 -7.74 18.08
CA SER A 93 3.90 -6.79 17.41
C SER A 93 5.07 -7.53 16.79
N LEU A 94 5.29 -7.29 15.51
CA LEU A 94 6.41 -7.84 14.75
C LEU A 94 7.18 -6.70 14.07
N SER A 95 8.43 -6.98 13.71
CA SER A 95 9.21 -6.06 12.87
C SER A 95 8.66 -6.02 11.45
N SER A 96 9.13 -5.06 10.65
CA SER A 96 8.76 -4.97 9.24
C SER A 96 9.07 -6.26 8.46
N LEU A 97 8.23 -6.60 7.50
CA LEU A 97 8.39 -7.74 6.61
C LEU A 97 8.74 -7.26 5.19
N ASP A 98 9.94 -7.61 4.73
CA ASP A 98 10.40 -7.27 3.38
C ASP A 98 9.63 -8.02 2.28
N PRO A 99 9.56 -7.46 1.05
CA PRO A 99 8.94 -8.12 -0.10
C PRO A 99 9.48 -9.54 -0.33
N GLY A 100 8.57 -10.49 -0.53
CA GLY A 100 8.89 -11.90 -0.78
C GLY A 100 9.37 -12.68 0.45
N LYS A 101 9.36 -12.09 1.65
CA LYS A 101 9.67 -12.77 2.90
C LYS A 101 8.39 -13.24 3.60
N SER A 102 8.55 -14.30 4.39
CA SER A 102 7.50 -14.86 5.25
C SER A 102 7.94 -14.82 6.71
N THR A 103 6.99 -14.69 7.64
CA THR A 103 7.21 -14.74 9.09
C THR A 103 6.09 -15.54 9.77
N SER A 104 6.44 -16.30 10.80
CA SER A 104 5.47 -17.03 11.62
C SER A 104 4.90 -16.13 12.71
N VAL A 105 3.58 -16.14 12.86
CA VAL A 105 2.85 -15.40 13.89
C VAL A 105 2.20 -16.39 14.84
N SER A 106 2.36 -16.15 16.14
CA SER A 106 1.68 -16.90 17.19
C SER A 106 1.09 -15.97 18.23
N CYS A 107 -0.11 -16.28 18.72
CA CYS A 107 -0.74 -15.46 19.76
C CYS A 107 -1.60 -16.31 20.71
N SER A 108 -1.41 -16.11 22.01
CA SER A 108 -2.08 -16.84 23.09
C SER A 108 -2.79 -15.92 24.11
N SER A 109 -2.55 -14.61 24.04
CA SER A 109 -3.10 -13.62 24.97
C SER A 109 -4.41 -13.03 24.45
N TRP A 110 -5.51 -13.78 24.59
CA TRP A 110 -6.83 -13.37 24.12
C TRP A 110 -7.58 -12.48 25.10
N SER A 111 -8.33 -11.51 24.58
CA SER A 111 -9.24 -10.66 25.36
C SER A 111 -10.46 -10.20 24.56
N PRO A 112 -11.69 -10.25 25.12
CA PRO A 112 -12.07 -10.98 26.33
C PRO A 112 -11.94 -12.50 26.13
N SER A 113 -12.04 -13.28 27.21
CA SER A 113 -12.25 -14.72 27.04
C SER A 113 -13.59 -14.95 26.35
N ALA A 114 -13.57 -15.71 25.26
CA ALA A 114 -14.73 -16.00 24.41
C ALA A 114 -14.92 -17.53 24.33
N PRO A 115 -16.02 -18.05 23.76
CA PRO A 115 -16.23 -19.50 23.68
C PRO A 115 -15.15 -20.21 22.86
N SER A 116 -15.10 -21.54 23.02
CA SER A 116 -14.20 -22.43 22.29
C SER A 116 -14.25 -22.13 20.79
N VAL A 117 -13.08 -22.08 20.17
CA VAL A 117 -12.95 -21.99 18.71
C VAL A 117 -13.05 -23.39 18.12
N GLU A 118 -13.81 -23.51 17.05
CA GLU A 118 -14.01 -24.74 16.29
C GLU A 118 -13.36 -24.62 14.90
N SER A 119 -13.06 -25.76 14.29
CA SER A 119 -12.59 -25.80 12.91
C SER A 119 -13.66 -25.25 11.97
N GLY A 120 -13.29 -24.28 11.12
CA GLY A 120 -14.21 -23.58 10.22
C GLY A 120 -14.57 -22.17 10.69
N ASP A 121 -14.20 -21.79 11.92
CA ASP A 121 -14.41 -20.43 12.40
C ASP A 121 -13.60 -19.42 11.57
N THR A 122 -14.23 -18.28 11.29
CA THR A 122 -13.62 -17.20 10.51
C THR A 122 -13.04 -16.15 11.44
N GLY A 123 -11.75 -15.87 11.27
CA GLY A 123 -11.04 -14.80 11.92
C GLY A 123 -10.68 -13.67 10.96
N ALA A 124 -10.27 -12.54 11.54
CA ALA A 124 -9.77 -11.38 10.83
C ALA A 124 -8.45 -10.92 11.44
N LEU A 125 -7.41 -10.78 10.62
CA LEU A 125 -6.16 -10.15 10.98
C LEU A 125 -6.21 -8.69 10.55
N GLN A 126 -6.20 -7.79 11.51
CA GLN A 126 -6.09 -6.36 11.29
C GLN A 126 -4.62 -5.96 11.29
N THR A 127 -4.20 -5.33 10.21
CA THR A 127 -2.87 -4.78 10.01
C THR A 127 -2.98 -3.28 9.74
N PRO A 128 -1.90 -2.49 9.88
CA PRO A 128 -1.93 -1.07 9.52
C PRO A 128 -2.32 -0.83 8.06
N GLY A 129 -2.08 -1.81 7.18
CA GLY A 129 -2.41 -1.76 5.75
C GLY A 129 -3.81 -2.25 5.39
N GLY A 130 -4.58 -2.81 6.34
CA GLY A 130 -5.91 -3.34 6.09
C GLY A 130 -6.22 -4.65 6.84
N THR A 131 -7.36 -5.24 6.51
CA THR A 131 -7.87 -6.44 7.19
C THR A 131 -7.82 -7.65 6.26
N LEU A 132 -7.27 -8.75 6.75
CA LEU A 132 -7.24 -10.05 6.06
C LEU A 132 -8.16 -11.03 6.79
N THR A 133 -9.02 -11.73 6.07
CA THR A 133 -9.87 -12.77 6.66
C THR A 133 -9.21 -14.13 6.48
N PHE A 134 -9.30 -14.98 7.50
CA PHE A 134 -8.78 -16.34 7.45
C PHE A 134 -9.77 -17.31 8.10
N THR A 135 -9.66 -18.59 7.77
CA THR A 135 -10.45 -19.65 8.40
C THR A 135 -9.51 -20.51 9.23
N VAL A 136 -9.94 -20.84 10.44
CA VAL A 136 -9.17 -21.61 11.40
C VAL A 136 -9.43 -23.09 11.23
N THR A 137 -8.40 -23.90 11.42
CA THR A 137 -8.50 -25.36 11.55
C THR A 137 -7.94 -25.77 12.91
N THR A 138 -8.73 -26.54 13.65
CA THR A 138 -8.33 -27.16 14.92
C THR A 138 -7.90 -28.61 14.67
N PRO A 139 -6.95 -29.15 15.45
CA PRO A 139 -6.59 -30.57 15.40
C PRO A 139 -7.75 -31.51 15.78
#